data_AF-A0A975I3A1-F1
#
_entry.id   AF-A0A975I3A1-F1
#
_cell.length_a   1.000
_cell.length_b   1.000
_cell.length_c   1.000
_cell.angle_alpha   90.00
_cell.angle_beta   90.00
_cell.angle_gamma   90.00
#
_symmetry.space_group_name_H-M   'P 1'
#
loop_
_entity.id
_entity.type
_entity.pdbx_description
1 polymer ?
#
loop_
_entity_poly.entity_id
_entity_poly.type
_entity_poly.pdbx_seq_one_letter_code
_entity_poly.pdbx_strand_id
1 'polypeptide(L)'
;MKKSTVILSHACIFALGIAVAFVSKKETGAADAGGSALPQQRERGSRIISGADTAGRPAAEMQRRSLPGAAAESKAGARAALGRINAIADTYDRQRNLMNFLDGLSPEHFEEVADEFRKLDHYGNTSTEMELLFQAWAKADPLAALDYIGENPGMSRNRGEVLEVWAVADPAAAEKWAMDQHKGEGANPYLASVIKGIASYDIGKAALLTQGMPMGAERGPAIDAIAKALLMKGTEAAFAFPDTIGDEHLKGSFVMMISQNLARRDPQAAADWVASMGSGDLQNRASGDVAGRLARLDVDKAVEFVSSLQPAARANAAAATVPSMSANNIEGTARWVSSLAGTPGYDRVVESFVWSCDHRAPEQSAAWISGVSDPGQQLRLYHRMLGEWQKRDDAAVRTWVAENEVPETVRRRFAPIR
;
A
#
# COMPACT_ATOMS: atom_id res chain seq x y z
N MET A 1 -31.05 -21.81 -29.34
CA MET A 1 -29.63 -22.04 -29.70
C MET A 1 -28.80 -21.91 -28.43
N LYS A 2 -28.37 -23.03 -27.83
CA LYS A 2 -27.43 -22.99 -26.69
C LYS A 2 -26.09 -22.49 -27.26
N LYS A 3 -25.57 -21.35 -26.79
CA LYS A 3 -24.18 -20.98 -27.06
C LYS A 3 -23.34 -22.10 -26.43
N SER A 4 -22.68 -22.90 -27.25
CA SER A 4 -21.77 -23.93 -26.77
C SER A 4 -20.52 -23.17 -26.29
N THR A 5 -20.47 -22.87 -24.99
CA THR A 5 -19.26 -22.33 -24.37
C THR A 5 -18.22 -23.45 -24.40
N VAL A 6 -17.10 -23.21 -25.08
CA VAL A 6 -16.02 -24.20 -25.16
C VAL A 6 -15.39 -24.32 -23.78
N ILE A 7 -15.54 -25.50 -23.14
CA ILE A 7 -14.90 -25.78 -21.86
C ILE A 7 -13.47 -26.25 -22.14
N LEU A 8 -12.49 -25.39 -21.86
CA LEU A 8 -11.07 -25.69 -22.00
C LEU A 8 -10.56 -26.32 -20.71
N SER A 9 -10.85 -27.59 -20.42
CA SER A 9 -10.31 -28.25 -19.23
C SER A 9 -8.81 -28.53 -19.37
N HIS A 10 -8.11 -28.78 -18.24
CA HIS A 10 -6.72 -29.23 -18.25
C HIS A 10 -6.50 -30.42 -19.19
N ALA A 11 -7.37 -31.43 -19.14
CA ALA A 11 -7.28 -32.61 -19.98
C ALA A 11 -7.54 -32.31 -21.47
N CYS A 12 -8.47 -31.40 -21.78
CA CYS A 12 -8.78 -31.01 -23.17
C CYS A 12 -7.63 -30.24 -23.83
N ILE A 13 -6.89 -29.39 -23.09
CA ILE A 13 -5.75 -28.64 -23.65
C ILE A 13 -4.55 -29.56 -23.92
N PHE A 14 -4.30 -30.56 -23.06
CA PHE A 14 -3.25 -31.55 -23.31
C PHE A 14 -3.60 -32.52 -24.46
N ALA A 15 -4.89 -32.85 -24.66
CA ALA A 15 -5.33 -33.66 -25.79
C ALA A 15 -5.21 -32.95 -27.15
N LEU A 16 -5.18 -31.62 -27.18
CA LEU A 16 -4.95 -30.79 -28.37
C LEU A 16 -3.47 -30.35 -28.54
N GLY A 17 -2.57 -30.76 -27.64
CA GLY A 17 -1.23 -30.20 -27.48
C GLY A 17 -0.05 -31.04 -28.01
N ILE A 18 -0.20 -31.76 -29.13
CA ILE A 18 0.94 -32.27 -29.91
C ILE A 18 0.86 -31.74 -31.34
N ALA A 19 1.22 -30.46 -31.52
CA ALA A 19 1.57 -29.89 -32.82
C ALA A 19 2.44 -28.61 -32.64
N VAL A 20 3.76 -28.79 -32.82
CA VAL A 20 4.81 -27.94 -33.44
C VAL A 20 4.42 -26.45 -33.68
N ALA A 21 5.21 -25.40 -33.36
CA ALA A 21 6.56 -25.13 -33.88
C ALA A 21 7.21 -23.88 -33.26
N PHE A 22 8.54 -23.91 -33.13
CA PHE A 22 9.43 -22.74 -33.09
C PHE A 22 9.28 -21.88 -34.36
N VAL A 23 9.20 -20.56 -34.21
CA VAL A 23 9.62 -19.59 -35.23
C VAL A 23 10.49 -18.51 -34.59
N SER A 24 11.77 -18.57 -34.91
CA SER A 24 12.75 -17.48 -34.76
C SER A 24 12.91 -16.76 -36.11
N LYS A 25 13.04 -15.42 -36.09
CA LYS A 25 13.75 -14.47 -37.00
C LYS A 25 12.94 -13.17 -37.18
N LYS A 26 13.53 -11.98 -37.36
CA LYS A 26 14.91 -11.48 -37.38
C LYS A 26 14.84 -9.95 -37.35
N GLU A 27 15.86 -9.32 -36.80
CA GLU A 27 16.20 -7.92 -36.98
C GLU A 27 16.28 -7.48 -38.45
N THR A 28 15.88 -6.24 -38.69
CA THR A 28 16.44 -5.36 -39.73
C THR A 28 16.43 -3.93 -39.19
N GLY A 29 17.60 -3.28 -39.23
CA GLY A 29 17.81 -1.91 -38.76
C GLY A 29 17.94 -0.88 -39.88
N ALA A 30 18.14 0.36 -39.42
CA ALA A 30 18.61 1.58 -40.12
C ALA A 30 17.67 2.15 -41.20
N ALA A 31 17.52 3.46 -41.40
CA ALA A 31 17.93 4.71 -40.75
C ALA A 31 17.09 5.81 -41.45
N ASP A 32 16.83 6.95 -40.81
CA ASP A 32 17.15 8.24 -41.46
C ASP A 32 17.05 9.45 -40.53
N ALA A 33 17.89 10.43 -40.85
CA ALA A 33 18.19 11.63 -40.10
C ALA A 33 17.38 12.85 -40.55
N GLY A 34 17.34 13.86 -39.66
CA GLY A 34 16.88 15.24 -39.94
C GLY A 34 16.25 15.83 -38.68
N GLY A 35 16.81 16.77 -37.94
CA GLY A 35 17.73 17.84 -38.32
C GLY A 35 16.93 19.11 -38.63
N SER A 36 16.62 19.92 -37.61
CA SER A 36 16.40 21.40 -37.62
C SER A 36 15.58 21.81 -36.38
N ALA A 37 16.17 22.47 -35.38
CA ALA A 37 16.45 23.92 -35.30
C ALA A 37 15.34 24.67 -34.53
N LEU A 38 15.71 25.12 -33.33
CA LEU A 38 15.00 26.07 -32.47
C LEU A 38 14.89 27.44 -33.15
N PRO A 39 13.88 28.24 -32.75
CA PRO A 39 14.08 29.68 -32.66
C PRO A 39 13.70 30.25 -31.28
N GLN A 40 14.74 30.80 -30.65
CA GLN A 40 14.85 32.10 -29.99
C GLN A 40 13.61 32.80 -29.39
N GLN A 41 13.83 33.16 -28.12
CA GLN A 41 13.22 34.25 -27.37
C GLN A 41 13.00 35.52 -28.20
N ARG A 42 11.84 36.16 -27.97
CA ARG A 42 11.64 37.58 -28.21
C ARG A 42 11.18 38.27 -26.94
N GLU A 43 12.06 39.12 -26.43
CA GLU A 43 11.75 40.20 -25.51
C GLU A 43 10.75 41.18 -26.15
N ARG A 44 9.70 41.50 -25.41
CA ARG A 44 8.89 42.73 -25.48
C ARG A 44 8.29 42.89 -24.09
N GLY A 45 8.33 44.00 -23.40
CA GLY A 45 8.67 45.37 -23.71
C GLY A 45 7.96 46.19 -22.64
N SER A 46 8.73 46.84 -21.77
CA SER A 46 8.26 47.69 -20.67
C SER A 46 7.30 48.77 -21.19
N ARG A 47 6.15 48.93 -20.54
CA ARG A 47 5.31 50.12 -20.68
C ARG A 47 5.09 50.75 -19.30
N ILE A 48 5.81 51.84 -19.12
CA ILE A 48 5.59 52.88 -18.13
C ILE A 48 4.28 53.59 -18.47
N ILE A 49 3.37 53.70 -17.50
CA ILE A 49 2.35 54.75 -17.48
C ILE A 49 2.39 55.38 -16.09
N SER A 50 2.85 56.63 -16.04
CA SER A 50 2.74 57.52 -14.88
C SER A 50 1.51 58.42 -15.05
N GLY A 51 0.78 58.57 -13.93
CA GLY A 51 0.22 59.84 -13.45
C GLY A 51 -1.12 60.31 -14.03
N ALA A 52 -2.17 60.33 -13.21
CA ALA A 52 -2.57 61.57 -12.50
C ALA A 52 -3.83 61.37 -11.62
N ASP A 53 -3.66 61.80 -10.37
CA ASP A 53 -4.57 62.16 -9.29
C ASP A 53 -6.08 62.28 -9.54
N THR A 54 -6.86 61.78 -8.58
CA THR A 54 -7.83 62.60 -7.83
C THR A 54 -8.10 62.01 -6.44
N ALA A 55 -8.12 62.91 -5.46
CA ALA A 55 -8.17 62.67 -4.02
C ALA A 55 -9.55 62.22 -3.49
N GLY A 56 -9.55 61.50 -2.35
CA GLY A 56 -10.73 61.48 -1.48
C GLY A 56 -10.89 60.29 -0.53
N ARG A 57 -10.34 60.43 0.70
CA ARG A 57 -10.80 59.83 1.98
C ARG A 57 -10.53 58.32 2.25
N PRO A 58 -10.58 57.91 3.54
CA PRO A 58 -9.68 58.28 4.62
C PRO A 58 -8.90 57.05 5.11
N ALA A 59 -7.91 57.29 5.97
CA ALA A 59 -7.12 56.29 6.66
C ALA A 59 -8.00 55.18 7.29
N ALA A 60 -8.08 54.03 6.61
CA ALA A 60 -8.47 52.78 7.24
C ALA A 60 -7.27 52.32 8.06
N GLU A 61 -7.28 52.79 9.30
CA GLU A 61 -6.65 52.22 10.48
C GLU A 61 -6.09 50.82 10.24
N MET A 62 -4.81 50.79 9.88
CA MET A 62 -4.00 49.59 9.86
C MET A 62 -4.02 49.07 11.30
N GLN A 63 -4.91 48.12 11.58
CA GLN A 63 -4.84 47.23 12.74
C GLN A 63 -3.57 46.38 12.59
N ARG A 64 -2.41 47.01 12.81
CA ARG A 64 -1.27 46.38 13.46
C ARG A 64 -1.66 46.20 14.92
N ARG A 65 -2.57 45.25 15.17
CA ARG A 65 -2.97 44.87 16.53
C ARG A 65 -2.20 43.62 16.91
N SER A 66 -1.11 43.89 17.63
CA SER A 66 -0.45 43.02 18.60
C SER A 66 0.33 41.81 18.05
N LEU A 67 1.61 41.79 18.38
CA LEU A 67 2.47 40.60 18.34
C LEU A 67 1.77 39.41 19.05
N PRO A 68 1.88 38.17 18.55
CA PRO A 68 1.19 37.01 19.11
C PRO A 68 1.55 36.69 20.58
N GLY A 69 2.74 37.10 21.04
CA GLY A 69 3.30 36.66 22.33
C GLY A 69 2.42 36.93 23.55
N ALA A 70 1.82 38.12 23.67
CA ALA A 70 1.05 38.47 24.88
C ALA A 70 -0.28 37.71 25.03
N ALA A 71 -0.84 37.17 23.93
CA ALA A 71 -2.06 36.37 23.99
C ALA A 71 -1.79 34.91 24.39
N ALA A 72 -0.56 34.44 24.22
CA ALA A 72 -0.16 33.05 24.45
C ALA A 72 0.33 32.78 25.89
N GLU A 73 0.45 33.83 26.72
CA GLU A 73 0.97 33.73 28.09
C GLU A 73 -0.11 33.45 29.15
N SER A 74 -1.40 33.54 28.82
CA SER A 74 -2.49 33.28 29.77
C SER A 74 -3.59 32.40 29.18
N LYS A 75 -4.21 31.60 30.06
CA LYS A 75 -5.35 30.73 29.77
C LYS A 75 -6.46 31.45 28.97
N ALA A 76 -6.94 32.58 29.50
CA ALA A 76 -7.97 33.37 28.84
C ALA A 76 -7.51 33.96 27.49
N GLY A 77 -6.23 34.31 27.37
CA GLY A 77 -5.62 34.79 26.13
C GLY A 77 -5.57 33.71 25.06
N ALA A 78 -5.12 32.51 25.42
CA ALA A 78 -5.03 31.35 24.53
C ALA A 78 -6.41 30.98 23.96
N ARG A 79 -7.42 30.90 24.84
CA ARG A 79 -8.81 30.66 24.43
C ARG A 79 -9.36 31.74 23.49
N ALA A 80 -9.12 33.02 23.80
CA ALA A 80 -9.58 34.11 22.95
C ALA A 80 -8.87 34.13 21.58
N ALA A 81 -7.58 33.77 21.53
CA ALA A 81 -6.83 33.64 20.29
C ALA A 81 -7.37 32.50 19.43
N LEU A 82 -7.58 31.32 20.01
CA LEU A 82 -8.15 30.17 19.32
C LEU A 82 -9.55 30.47 18.76
N GLY A 83 -10.40 31.16 19.52
CA GLY A 83 -11.72 31.58 19.05
C GLY A 83 -11.66 32.48 17.80
N ARG A 84 -10.67 33.39 17.72
CA ARG A 84 -10.46 34.22 16.52
C ARG A 84 -9.97 33.40 15.33
N ILE A 85 -9.07 32.44 15.56
CA ILE A 85 -8.53 31.57 14.51
C ILE A 85 -9.66 30.71 13.93
N ASN A 86 -10.50 30.12 14.78
CA ASN A 86 -11.62 29.28 14.33
C ASN A 86 -12.71 30.05 13.58
N ALA A 87 -12.80 31.37 13.77
CA ALA A 87 -13.71 32.22 13.01
C ALA A 87 -13.21 32.53 11.58
N ILE A 88 -11.97 32.15 11.23
CA ILE A 88 -11.42 32.34 9.88
C ILE A 88 -12.07 31.34 8.92
N ALA A 89 -12.80 31.87 7.94
CA ALA A 89 -13.52 31.07 6.94
C ALA A 89 -12.57 30.34 5.97
N ASP A 90 -11.53 31.03 5.50
CA ASP A 90 -10.52 30.42 4.63
C ASP A 90 -9.68 29.40 5.40
N THR A 91 -9.61 28.17 4.87
CA THR A 91 -8.96 27.05 5.57
C THR A 91 -7.45 27.19 5.60
N TYR A 92 -6.83 27.72 4.54
CA TYR A 92 -5.38 27.91 4.49
C TYR A 92 -4.95 28.99 5.48
N ASP A 93 -5.67 30.12 5.51
CA ASP A 93 -5.40 31.19 6.47
C ASP A 93 -5.66 30.75 7.91
N ARG A 94 -6.71 29.96 8.15
CA ARG A 94 -6.97 29.38 9.48
C ARG A 94 -5.80 28.51 9.94
N GLN A 95 -5.33 27.58 9.09
CA GLN A 95 -4.20 26.71 9.40
C GLN A 95 -2.90 27.49 9.62
N ARG A 96 -2.62 28.50 8.78
CA ARG A 96 -1.46 29.37 8.93
C ARG A 96 -1.47 30.12 10.26
N ASN A 97 -2.60 30.69 10.64
CA ASN A 97 -2.74 31.40 11.92
C ASN A 97 -2.67 30.44 13.12
N LEU A 98 -3.19 29.21 12.98
CA LEU A 98 -3.05 28.17 13.99
C LEU A 98 -1.59 27.81 14.22
N MET A 99 -0.81 27.53 13.17
CA MET A 99 0.62 27.21 13.30
C MET A 99 1.39 28.33 14.01
N ASN A 100 1.20 29.59 13.60
CA ASN A 100 1.84 30.74 14.26
C ASN A 100 1.44 30.90 15.73
N PHE A 101 0.20 30.55 16.09
CA PHE A 101 -0.28 30.59 17.46
C PHE A 101 0.37 29.48 18.30
N LEU A 102 0.42 28.25 17.77
CA LEU A 102 1.02 27.10 18.44
C LEU A 102 2.53 27.26 18.65
N ASP A 103 3.25 27.87 17.69
CA ASP A 103 4.69 28.17 17.80
C ASP A 103 5.02 29.12 18.96
N GLY A 104 4.06 29.96 19.37
CA GLY A 104 4.20 30.91 20.48
C GLY A 104 3.54 30.47 21.78
N LEU A 105 2.90 29.30 21.80
CA LEU A 105 2.12 28.82 22.94
C LEU A 105 3.02 28.26 24.03
N SER A 106 2.85 28.73 25.28
CA SER A 106 3.57 28.14 26.41
C SER A 106 3.11 26.70 26.67
N PRO A 107 4.02 25.78 27.06
CA PRO A 107 3.72 24.35 27.28
C PRO A 107 2.47 24.08 28.14
N GLU A 108 2.26 24.87 29.18
CA GLU A 108 1.15 24.74 30.13
C GLU A 108 -0.24 25.02 29.54
N HIS A 109 -0.33 25.64 28.36
CA HIS A 109 -1.61 26.00 27.73
C HIS A 109 -2.05 25.02 26.63
N PHE A 110 -1.22 24.05 26.24
CA PHE A 110 -1.56 23.08 25.19
C PHE A 110 -2.77 22.21 25.56
N GLU A 111 -2.86 21.79 26.83
CA GLU A 111 -3.99 20.98 27.33
C GLU A 111 -5.32 21.73 27.18
N GLU A 112 -5.36 23.03 27.52
CA GLU A 112 -6.57 23.83 27.34
C GLU A 112 -6.97 23.93 25.86
N VAL A 113 -5.99 24.17 24.99
CA VAL A 113 -6.23 24.27 23.54
C VAL A 113 -6.77 22.93 23.00
N ALA A 114 -6.22 21.80 23.45
CA ALA A 114 -6.71 20.46 23.09
C ALA A 114 -8.16 20.24 23.53
N ASP A 115 -8.49 20.65 24.75
CA ASP A 115 -9.84 20.55 25.29
C ASP A 115 -10.86 21.42 24.55
N GLU A 116 -10.47 22.61 24.12
CA GLU A 116 -11.34 23.47 23.30
C GLU A 116 -11.56 22.84 21.91
N PHE A 117 -10.53 22.30 21.26
CA PHE A 117 -10.72 21.60 19.98
C PHE A 117 -11.63 20.37 20.11
N ARG A 118 -11.51 19.60 21.19
CA ARG A 118 -12.38 18.44 21.44
C ARG A 118 -13.86 18.82 21.56
N LYS A 119 -14.16 20.00 22.13
CA LYS A 119 -15.55 20.53 22.17
C LYS A 119 -16.07 20.87 20.77
N LEU A 120 -15.19 21.20 19.84
CA LEU A 120 -15.51 21.56 18.46
C LEU A 120 -15.58 20.33 17.53
N ASP A 121 -15.01 19.20 17.92
CA ASP A 121 -14.96 17.97 17.10
C ASP A 121 -16.35 17.43 16.73
N HIS A 122 -17.37 17.74 17.53
CA HIS A 122 -18.77 17.38 17.25
C HIS A 122 -19.34 18.06 16.00
N TYR A 123 -18.64 19.06 15.44
CA TYR A 123 -18.98 19.76 14.20
C TYR A 123 -18.25 19.23 12.95
N GLY A 124 -17.45 18.16 13.11
CA GLY A 124 -17.08 17.26 12.01
C GLY A 124 -15.85 17.61 11.17
N ASN A 125 -14.92 18.48 11.61
CA ASN A 125 -13.69 18.71 10.84
C ASN A 125 -12.52 19.34 11.64
N THR A 126 -12.10 18.76 12.77
CA THR A 126 -10.94 19.24 13.56
C THR A 126 -9.73 18.30 13.55
N SER A 127 -9.75 17.25 12.74
CA SER A 127 -8.69 16.22 12.78
C SER A 127 -7.31 16.77 12.42
N THR A 128 -7.22 17.62 11.39
CA THR A 128 -5.96 18.21 10.93
C THR A 128 -5.45 19.27 11.89
N GLU A 129 -6.33 20.12 12.44
CA GLU A 129 -5.96 21.09 13.46
C GLU A 129 -5.48 20.40 14.75
N MET A 130 -6.09 19.28 15.13
CA MET A 130 -5.67 18.46 16.27
C MET A 130 -4.30 17.80 16.04
N GLU A 131 -4.04 17.32 14.82
CA GLU A 131 -2.73 16.79 14.43
C GLU A 131 -1.63 17.87 14.55
N LEU A 132 -1.88 19.08 14.02
CA LEU A 132 -0.97 20.22 14.16
C LEU A 132 -0.72 20.58 15.64
N LEU A 133 -1.76 20.54 16.47
CA LEU A 133 -1.64 20.76 17.91
C LEU A 133 -0.72 19.74 18.57
N PHE A 134 -0.94 18.44 18.34
CA PHE A 134 -0.11 17.40 18.94
C PHE A 134 1.33 17.41 18.41
N GLN A 135 1.56 17.81 17.16
CA GLN A 135 2.92 18.02 16.64
C GLN A 135 3.64 19.15 17.37
N ALA A 136 2.96 20.28 17.60
CA ALA A 136 3.54 21.40 18.33
C ALA A 136 3.74 21.06 19.81
N TRP A 137 2.76 20.40 20.43
CA TRP A 137 2.84 19.96 21.83
C TRP A 137 3.98 18.97 22.03
N ALA A 138 4.16 18.00 21.13
CA ALA A 138 5.25 17.03 21.18
C ALA A 138 6.65 17.68 21.11
N LYS A 139 6.79 18.81 20.41
CA LYS A 139 8.04 19.58 20.37
C LYS A 139 8.29 20.34 21.67
N ALA A 140 7.24 20.81 22.33
CA ALA A 140 7.31 21.63 23.53
C ALA A 140 7.43 20.78 24.81
N ASP A 141 6.53 19.81 24.98
CA ASP A 141 6.47 18.88 26.11
C ASP A 141 5.80 17.55 25.68
N PRO A 142 6.58 16.58 25.17
CA PRO A 142 6.03 15.31 24.70
C PRO A 142 5.45 14.44 25.82
N LEU A 143 5.92 14.60 27.07
CA LEU A 143 5.40 13.83 28.20
C LEU A 143 4.00 14.30 28.57
N ALA A 144 3.80 15.62 28.69
CA ALA A 144 2.47 16.18 28.96
C ALA A 144 1.47 15.82 27.84
N ALA A 145 1.89 15.84 26.57
CA ALA A 145 1.06 15.41 25.45
C ALA A 145 0.66 13.92 25.56
N LEU A 146 1.59 13.04 25.93
CA LEU A 146 1.34 11.61 26.09
C LEU A 146 0.45 11.30 27.30
N ASP A 147 0.64 12.03 28.41
CA ASP A 147 -0.20 11.93 29.60
C ASP A 147 -1.64 12.33 29.26
N TYR A 148 -1.83 13.45 28.56
CA TYR A 148 -3.15 13.88 28.09
C TYR A 148 -3.83 12.84 27.20
N ILE A 149 -3.10 12.23 26.25
CA ILE A 149 -3.63 11.14 25.41
C ILE A 149 -4.00 9.92 26.26
N GLY A 150 -3.25 9.62 27.31
CA GLY A 150 -3.54 8.54 28.25
C GLY A 150 -4.85 8.75 29.02
N GLU A 151 -5.13 9.99 29.41
CA GLU A 151 -6.37 10.40 30.08
C GLU A 151 -7.57 10.50 29.13
N ASN A 152 -7.32 10.58 27.82
CA ASN A 152 -8.34 10.76 26.79
C ASN A 152 -8.28 9.62 25.74
N PRO A 153 -8.88 8.43 26.00
CA PRO A 153 -8.75 7.26 25.13
C PRO A 153 -9.15 7.46 23.65
N GLY A 154 -10.07 8.40 23.37
CA GLY A 154 -10.43 8.79 21.99
C GLY A 154 -9.28 9.37 21.16
N MET A 155 -8.20 9.82 21.81
CA MET A 155 -7.00 10.38 21.18
C MET A 155 -5.87 9.35 21.00
N SER A 156 -6.13 8.06 21.25
CA SER A 156 -5.09 7.02 21.16
C SER A 156 -4.39 6.98 19.80
N ARG A 157 -5.06 7.42 18.72
CA ARG A 157 -4.47 7.53 17.37
C ARG A 157 -3.34 8.56 17.28
N ASN A 158 -3.36 9.63 18.08
CA ASN A 158 -2.38 10.71 18.07
C ASN A 158 -1.09 10.34 18.82
N ARG A 159 -1.08 9.25 19.60
CA ARG A 159 0.12 8.80 20.32
C ARG A 159 1.30 8.56 19.39
N GLY A 160 1.06 7.94 18.24
CA GLY A 160 2.11 7.66 17.27
C GLY A 160 2.75 8.91 16.70
N GLU A 161 1.94 9.95 16.46
CA GLU A 161 2.41 11.25 15.98
C GLU A 161 3.30 11.95 17.01
N VAL A 162 2.88 11.97 18.28
CA VAL A 162 3.70 12.55 19.36
C VAL A 162 5.03 11.81 19.50
N LEU A 163 5.01 10.48 19.47
CA LEU A 163 6.22 9.66 19.56
C LEU A 163 7.16 9.83 18.37
N GLU A 164 6.60 9.96 17.16
CA GLU A 164 7.35 10.22 15.94
C GLU A 164 8.06 11.57 16.02
N VAL A 165 7.35 12.63 16.39
CA VAL A 165 7.92 13.99 16.54
C VAL A 165 8.96 14.03 17.66
N TRP A 166 8.66 13.42 18.81
CA TRP A 166 9.60 13.36 19.91
C TRP A 166 10.88 12.61 19.52
N ALA A 167 10.76 11.51 18.78
CA ALA A 167 11.91 10.74 18.32
C ALA A 167 12.81 11.51 17.33
N VAL A 168 12.26 12.47 16.58
CA VAL A 168 13.07 13.38 15.75
C VAL A 168 13.89 14.34 16.60
N ALA A 169 13.34 14.82 17.72
CA ALA A 169 14.00 15.79 18.60
C ALA A 169 14.98 15.13 19.59
N ASP A 170 14.53 14.07 20.28
CA ASP A 170 15.29 13.30 21.25
C ASP A 170 14.96 11.80 21.10
N PRO A 171 15.66 11.08 20.20
CA PRO A 171 15.40 9.67 19.96
C PRO A 171 15.69 8.79 21.17
N ALA A 172 16.65 9.18 22.03
CA ALA A 172 17.03 8.38 23.18
C ALA A 172 15.95 8.44 24.27
N ALA A 173 15.41 9.63 24.53
CA ALA A 173 14.32 9.80 25.48
C ALA A 173 13.02 9.14 24.99
N ALA A 174 12.67 9.29 23.71
CA ALA A 174 11.49 8.67 23.11
C ALA A 174 11.56 7.13 23.12
N GLU A 175 12.72 6.57 22.78
CA GLU A 175 12.98 5.13 22.84
C GLU A 175 12.87 4.62 24.29
N LYS A 176 13.50 5.31 25.25
CA LYS A 176 13.42 4.96 26.66
C LYS A 176 11.97 4.94 27.14
N TRP A 177 11.19 5.98 26.84
CA TRP A 177 9.78 6.03 27.21
C TRP A 177 9.01 4.87 26.58
N ALA A 178 9.22 4.60 25.29
CA ALA A 178 8.54 3.50 24.61
C ALA A 178 8.82 2.16 25.30
N MET A 179 10.08 1.91 25.68
CA MET A 179 10.47 0.70 26.43
C MET A 179 9.82 0.64 27.82
N ASP A 180 9.89 1.73 28.58
CA ASP A 180 9.35 1.79 29.95
C ASP A 180 7.81 1.61 30.00
N GLN A 181 7.09 2.02 28.94
CA GLN A 181 5.64 1.91 28.86
C GLN A 181 5.12 0.53 28.45
N HIS A 182 5.97 -0.30 27.84
CA HIS A 182 5.55 -1.61 27.39
C HIS A 182 5.65 -2.64 28.51
N LYS A 183 4.50 -3.06 29.04
CA LYS A 183 4.38 -4.01 30.16
C LYS A 183 3.89 -5.41 29.76
N GLY A 184 3.63 -5.62 28.47
CA GLY A 184 3.04 -6.86 27.94
C GLY A 184 4.07 -7.81 27.32
N GLU A 185 3.61 -9.00 26.93
CA GLU A 185 4.37 -9.89 26.06
C GLU A 185 4.14 -9.49 24.59
N GLY A 186 5.19 -9.54 23.77
CA GLY A 186 5.11 -9.29 22.33
C GLY A 186 5.93 -8.08 21.86
N ALA A 187 5.64 -7.62 20.63
CA ALA A 187 6.33 -6.47 20.06
C ALA A 187 5.79 -5.17 20.66
N ASN A 188 6.69 -4.26 21.02
CA ASN A 188 6.34 -2.98 21.61
C ASN A 188 5.63 -2.07 20.58
N PRO A 189 4.34 -1.74 20.76
CA PRO A 189 3.57 -0.95 19.78
C PRO A 189 4.05 0.51 19.67
N TYR A 190 4.75 1.03 20.68
CA TYR A 190 5.26 2.40 20.68
C TYR A 190 6.53 2.54 19.85
N LEU A 191 7.35 1.48 19.81
CA LEU A 191 8.63 1.50 19.08
C LEU A 191 8.43 1.73 17.59
N ALA A 192 7.35 1.25 16.98
CA ALA A 192 7.11 1.47 15.56
C ALA A 192 7.04 2.96 15.19
N SER A 193 6.42 3.78 16.05
CA SER A 193 6.32 5.24 15.83
C SER A 193 7.63 5.96 16.12
N VAL A 194 8.36 5.54 17.16
CA VAL A 194 9.72 6.05 17.45
C VAL A 194 10.67 5.74 16.28
N ILE A 195 10.65 4.51 15.78
CA ILE A 195 11.45 4.07 14.62
C ILE A 195 11.08 4.87 13.37
N LYS A 196 9.80 5.16 13.16
CA LYS A 196 9.36 6.01 12.05
C LYS A 196 9.98 7.41 12.12
N GLY A 197 10.00 8.04 13.30
CA GLY A 197 10.65 9.33 13.51
C GLY A 197 12.16 9.25 13.22
N ILE A 198 12.84 8.25 13.77
CA ILE A 198 14.28 8.02 13.56
C ILE A 198 14.61 7.77 12.08
N ALA A 199 13.80 6.97 11.37
CA ALA A 199 14.03 6.61 9.98
C ALA A 199 14.05 7.82 9.03
N SER A 200 13.47 8.96 9.43
CA SER A 200 13.48 10.19 8.64
C SER A 200 14.89 10.80 8.46
N TYR A 201 15.84 10.49 9.36
CA TYR A 201 17.20 11.02 9.31
C TYR A 201 18.30 9.96 9.53
N ASP A 202 18.01 8.85 10.22
CA ASP A 202 18.96 7.76 10.52
C ASP A 202 18.32 6.38 10.29
N ILE A 203 18.33 5.95 9.03
CA ILE A 203 17.83 4.63 8.61
C ILE A 203 18.60 3.49 9.28
N GLY A 204 19.91 3.66 9.53
CA GLY A 204 20.75 2.62 10.14
C GLY A 204 20.33 2.33 11.58
N LYS A 205 20.16 3.39 12.39
CA LYS A 205 19.64 3.26 13.75
C LYS A 205 18.22 2.69 13.77
N ALA A 206 17.34 3.17 12.89
CA ALA A 206 15.98 2.65 12.77
C ALA A 206 15.95 1.13 12.46
N ALA A 207 16.85 0.68 11.58
CA ALA A 207 17.00 -0.73 11.24
C ALA A 207 17.50 -1.58 12.41
N LEU A 208 18.49 -1.10 13.15
CA LEU A 208 19.01 -1.78 14.35
C LEU A 208 17.92 -1.93 15.42
N LEU A 209 17.13 -0.89 15.66
CA LEU A 209 15.98 -0.98 16.56
C LEU A 209 14.94 -1.99 16.08
N THR A 210 14.64 -1.99 14.78
CA THR A 210 13.73 -2.97 14.16
C THR A 210 14.27 -4.40 14.24
N GLN A 211 15.59 -4.59 14.26
CA GLN A 211 16.22 -5.89 14.45
C GLN A 211 15.98 -6.43 15.87
N GLY A 212 16.01 -5.56 16.88
CA GLY A 212 15.73 -5.90 18.28
C GLY A 212 14.25 -6.20 18.60
N MET A 213 13.32 -5.83 17.70
CA MET A 213 11.90 -6.14 17.90
C MET A 213 11.62 -7.64 17.71
N PRO A 214 10.83 -8.28 18.59
CA PRO A 214 10.39 -9.65 18.37
C PRO A 214 9.50 -9.73 17.12
N MET A 215 9.43 -10.94 16.54
CA MET A 215 8.50 -11.19 15.44
C MET A 215 7.07 -10.97 15.92
N GLY A 216 6.33 -10.08 15.25
CA GLY A 216 4.97 -9.70 15.64
C GLY A 216 4.39 -8.62 14.72
N ALA A 217 3.11 -8.30 14.93
CA ALA A 217 2.38 -7.35 14.10
C ALA A 217 3.04 -5.95 14.05
N GLU A 218 3.60 -5.49 15.17
CA GLU A 218 4.17 -4.15 15.31
C GLU A 218 5.49 -3.96 14.55
N ARG A 219 6.15 -5.05 14.14
CA ARG A 219 7.38 -4.97 13.34
C ARG A 219 7.09 -4.53 11.91
N GLY A 220 5.91 -4.85 11.38
CA GLY A 220 5.52 -4.49 10.00
C GLY A 220 5.51 -2.98 9.75
N PRO A 221 4.84 -2.16 10.58
CA PRO A 221 4.86 -0.71 10.47
C PRO A 221 6.26 -0.09 10.57
N ALA A 222 7.15 -0.61 11.41
CA ALA A 222 8.54 -0.17 11.50
C ALA A 222 9.31 -0.41 10.19
N ILE A 223 9.16 -1.62 9.62
CA ILE A 223 9.75 -1.98 8.32
C ILE A 223 9.19 -1.10 7.19
N ASP A 224 7.88 -0.84 7.20
CA ASP A 224 7.24 0.05 6.20
C ASP A 224 7.75 1.50 6.29
N ALA A 225 7.91 2.04 7.50
CA ALA A 225 8.46 3.37 7.69
C ALA A 225 9.88 3.49 7.12
N ILE A 226 10.74 2.51 7.40
CA ILE A 226 12.11 2.46 6.88
C ILE A 226 12.10 2.28 5.35
N ALA A 227 11.27 1.39 4.81
CA ALA A 227 11.15 1.16 3.37
C ALA A 227 10.72 2.43 2.62
N LYS A 228 9.77 3.19 3.18
CA LYS A 228 9.36 4.50 2.65
C LYS A 228 10.48 5.52 2.71
N ALA A 229 11.19 5.62 3.83
CA ALA A 229 12.34 6.52 3.97
C ALA A 229 13.44 6.21 2.94
N LEU A 230 13.75 4.93 2.73
CA LEU A 230 14.68 4.48 1.70
C LEU A 230 14.23 4.89 0.29
N LEU A 231 12.97 4.65 -0.06
CA LEU A 231 12.43 5.00 -1.38
C LEU A 231 12.32 6.51 -1.62
N MET A 232 12.17 7.31 -0.56
CA MET A 232 12.27 8.78 -0.63
C MET A 232 13.72 9.23 -0.89
N LYS A 233 14.71 8.53 -0.31
CA LYS A 233 16.13 8.78 -0.57
C LYS A 233 16.56 8.38 -1.98
N GLY A 234 15.96 7.32 -2.53
CA GLY A 234 16.17 6.85 -3.90
C GLY A 234 16.08 5.33 -4.03
N THR A 235 15.80 4.84 -5.24
CA THR A 235 15.68 3.40 -5.52
C THR A 235 16.98 2.65 -5.30
N GLU A 236 18.13 3.25 -5.63
CA GLU A 236 19.45 2.64 -5.38
C GLU A 236 19.67 2.33 -3.89
N ALA A 237 19.38 3.30 -3.02
CA ALA A 237 19.47 3.11 -1.57
C ALA A 237 18.51 2.01 -1.09
N ALA A 238 17.27 2.01 -1.58
CA ALA A 238 16.28 1.01 -1.23
C ALA A 238 16.68 -0.41 -1.70
N PHE A 239 17.27 -0.54 -2.90
CA PHE A 239 17.61 -1.84 -3.47
C PHE A 239 18.85 -2.46 -2.83
N ALA A 240 19.82 -1.66 -2.42
CA ALA A 240 21.02 -2.13 -1.74
C ALA A 240 20.78 -2.47 -0.26
N PHE A 241 19.81 -1.84 0.39
CA PHE A 241 19.62 -1.94 1.83
C PHE A 241 19.33 -3.37 2.35
N PRO A 242 18.49 -4.20 1.71
CA PRO A 242 18.26 -5.56 2.19
C PRO A 242 19.53 -6.41 2.32
N ASP A 243 20.56 -6.15 1.51
CA ASP A 243 21.83 -6.88 1.58
C ASP A 243 22.71 -6.48 2.77
N THR A 244 22.39 -5.38 3.46
CA THR A 244 23.05 -5.00 4.72
C THR A 244 22.47 -5.71 5.94
N ILE A 245 21.37 -6.47 5.77
CA ILE A 245 20.67 -7.15 6.84
C ILE A 245 21.14 -8.61 6.92
N GLY A 246 21.82 -8.96 8.01
CA GLY A 246 22.30 -10.33 8.24
C GLY A 246 21.21 -11.33 8.65
N ASP A 247 20.07 -10.86 9.17
CA ASP A 247 18.92 -11.71 9.47
C ASP A 247 18.09 -11.96 8.21
N GLU A 248 18.10 -13.20 7.70
CA GLU A 248 17.45 -13.58 6.44
C GLU A 248 15.92 -13.37 6.44
N HIS A 249 15.27 -13.46 7.60
CA HIS A 249 13.83 -13.23 7.70
C HIS A 249 13.49 -11.74 7.58
N LEU A 250 14.21 -10.90 8.31
CA LEU A 250 14.09 -9.45 8.26
C LEU A 250 14.48 -8.92 6.88
N LYS A 251 15.56 -9.45 6.28
CA LYS A 251 15.95 -9.16 4.89
C LYS A 251 14.78 -9.40 3.93
N GLY A 252 14.16 -10.57 4.00
CA GLY A 252 13.00 -10.88 3.15
C GLY A 252 11.79 -10.00 3.42
N SER A 253 11.58 -9.56 4.67
CA SER A 253 10.53 -8.59 5.01
C SER A 253 10.79 -7.21 4.39
N PHE A 254 12.03 -6.73 4.39
CA PHE A 254 12.40 -5.50 3.70
C PHE A 254 12.24 -5.61 2.19
N VAL A 255 12.70 -6.72 1.58
CA VAL A 255 12.51 -6.97 0.14
C VAL A 255 11.04 -6.90 -0.23
N MET A 256 10.18 -7.59 0.53
CA MET A 256 8.73 -7.58 0.32
C MET A 256 8.16 -6.16 0.45
N MET A 257 8.51 -5.44 1.53
CA MET A 257 7.94 -4.13 1.82
C MET A 257 8.37 -3.05 0.84
N ILE A 258 9.65 -3.05 0.43
CA ILE A 258 10.18 -2.14 -0.58
C ILE A 258 9.51 -2.43 -1.94
N SER A 259 9.36 -3.70 -2.30
CA SER A 259 8.72 -4.10 -3.56
C SER A 259 7.25 -3.64 -3.60
N GLN A 260 6.50 -3.82 -2.51
CA GLN A 260 5.11 -3.37 -2.40
C GLN A 260 4.98 -1.85 -2.46
N ASN A 261 5.85 -1.12 -1.75
CA ASN A 261 5.85 0.34 -1.77
C ASN A 261 6.22 0.88 -3.16
N LEU A 262 7.23 0.31 -3.80
CA LEU A 262 7.63 0.71 -5.14
C LEU A 262 6.54 0.37 -6.16
N ALA A 263 5.96 -0.82 -6.11
CA ALA A 263 4.96 -1.24 -7.09
C ALA A 263 3.68 -0.41 -7.06
N ARG A 264 3.35 0.23 -5.91
CA ARG A 264 2.27 1.21 -5.82
C ARG A 264 2.50 2.45 -6.70
N ARG A 265 3.75 2.85 -6.89
CA ARG A 265 4.15 4.04 -7.65
C ARG A 265 4.61 3.70 -9.06
N ASP A 266 5.43 2.66 -9.18
CA ASP A 266 6.07 2.19 -10.40
C ASP A 266 6.15 0.65 -10.37
N PRO A 267 5.11 -0.04 -10.87
CA PRO A 267 5.09 -1.50 -10.90
C PRO A 267 6.12 -2.10 -11.84
N GLN A 268 6.59 -1.37 -12.86
CA GLN A 268 7.63 -1.85 -13.77
C GLN A 268 8.99 -1.85 -13.06
N ALA A 269 9.37 -0.74 -12.42
CA ALA A 269 10.63 -0.69 -11.67
C ALA A 269 10.69 -1.74 -10.54
N ALA A 270 9.55 -2.02 -9.88
CA ALA A 270 9.47 -3.09 -8.90
C ALA A 270 9.67 -4.47 -9.53
N ALA A 271 9.09 -4.72 -10.70
CA ALA A 271 9.26 -5.98 -11.43
C ALA A 271 10.71 -6.18 -11.87
N ASP A 272 11.35 -5.15 -12.42
CA ASP A 272 12.75 -5.19 -12.85
C ASP A 272 13.66 -5.52 -11.65
N TRP A 273 13.44 -4.86 -10.51
CA TRP A 273 14.20 -5.13 -9.29
C TRP A 273 14.00 -6.56 -8.78
N VAL A 274 12.75 -7.03 -8.67
CA VAL A 274 12.46 -8.39 -8.23
C VAL A 274 13.08 -9.42 -9.18
N ALA A 275 12.96 -9.25 -10.50
CA ALA A 275 13.54 -10.14 -11.48
C ALA A 275 15.08 -10.19 -11.41
N SER A 276 15.74 -9.09 -11.02
CA SER A 276 17.19 -9.02 -10.87
C SER A 276 17.75 -9.81 -9.66
N MET A 277 16.90 -10.20 -8.71
CA MET A 277 17.35 -10.89 -7.49
C MET A 277 17.87 -12.30 -7.80
N GLY A 278 19.04 -12.63 -7.27
CA GLY A 278 19.62 -13.98 -7.41
C GLY A 278 18.91 -15.07 -6.59
N SER A 279 18.07 -14.70 -5.62
CA SER A 279 17.36 -15.65 -4.75
C SER A 279 15.92 -15.87 -5.19
N GLY A 280 15.59 -17.10 -5.60
CA GLY A 280 14.23 -17.51 -5.94
C GLY A 280 13.23 -17.36 -4.79
N ASP A 281 13.68 -17.50 -3.54
CA ASP A 281 12.83 -17.31 -2.35
C ASP A 281 12.46 -15.85 -2.13
N LEU A 282 13.42 -14.92 -2.30
CA LEU A 282 13.17 -13.49 -2.22
C LEU A 282 12.25 -13.03 -3.36
N GLN A 283 12.51 -13.54 -4.59
CA GLN A 283 11.62 -13.33 -5.72
C GLN A 283 10.20 -13.80 -5.44
N ASN A 284 10.04 -15.00 -4.88
CA ASN A 284 8.73 -15.57 -4.58
C ASN A 284 7.96 -14.70 -3.57
N ARG A 285 8.63 -14.18 -2.53
CA ARG A 285 8.02 -13.29 -1.52
C ARG A 285 7.53 -11.96 -2.10
N ALA A 286 8.28 -11.36 -3.03
CA ALA A 286 7.98 -10.04 -3.57
C ALA A 286 7.07 -10.05 -4.80
N SER A 287 7.08 -11.13 -5.59
CA SER A 287 6.50 -11.15 -6.93
C SER A 287 4.97 -11.04 -6.99
N GLY A 288 4.24 -11.49 -5.97
CA GLY A 288 2.77 -11.53 -6.00
C GLY A 288 2.11 -10.16 -6.14
N ASP A 289 2.41 -9.21 -5.23
CA ASP A 289 1.82 -7.86 -5.28
C ASP A 289 2.29 -7.09 -6.53
N VAL A 290 3.55 -7.26 -6.92
CA VAL A 290 4.13 -6.67 -8.13
C VAL A 290 3.39 -7.16 -9.38
N ALA A 291 3.25 -8.48 -9.55
CA ALA A 291 2.56 -9.08 -10.69
C ALA A 291 1.08 -8.68 -10.73
N GLY A 292 0.39 -8.68 -9.59
CA GLY A 292 -1.02 -8.25 -9.53
C GLY A 292 -1.21 -6.77 -9.88
N ARG A 293 -0.26 -5.89 -9.52
CA ARG A 293 -0.28 -4.48 -9.91
C ARG A 293 0.05 -4.27 -11.38
N LEU A 294 1.07 -4.96 -11.89
CA LEU A 294 1.36 -4.99 -13.33
C LEU A 294 0.13 -5.45 -14.09
N ALA A 295 -0.50 -6.55 -13.70
CA ALA A 295 -1.62 -7.12 -14.44
C ALA A 295 -2.86 -6.22 -14.48
N ARG A 296 -3.04 -5.36 -13.47
CA ARG A 296 -4.10 -4.32 -13.49
C ARG A 296 -3.80 -3.18 -14.46
N LEU A 297 -2.53 -2.91 -14.73
CA LEU A 297 -2.09 -1.89 -15.68
C LEU A 297 -2.01 -2.46 -17.11
N ASP A 298 -1.35 -3.60 -17.25
CA ASP A 298 -1.01 -4.26 -18.50
C ASP A 298 -0.74 -5.75 -18.22
N VAL A 299 -1.62 -6.61 -18.73
CA VAL A 299 -1.52 -8.06 -18.54
C VAL A 299 -0.30 -8.63 -19.25
N ASP A 300 0.11 -8.09 -20.40
CA ASP A 300 1.23 -8.62 -21.18
C ASP A 300 2.54 -8.39 -20.42
N LYS A 301 2.70 -7.22 -19.79
CA LYS A 301 3.84 -6.94 -18.90
C LYS A 301 3.89 -7.86 -17.68
N ALA A 302 2.72 -8.19 -17.10
CA ALA A 302 2.66 -9.13 -15.99
C ALA A 302 3.06 -10.54 -16.42
N VAL A 303 2.65 -10.98 -17.61
CA VAL A 303 3.05 -12.26 -18.20
C VAL A 303 4.56 -12.29 -18.47
N GLU A 304 5.12 -11.23 -19.04
CA GLU A 304 6.57 -11.10 -19.26
C GLU A 304 7.34 -11.18 -17.93
N PHE A 305 6.87 -10.46 -16.90
CA PHE A 305 7.43 -10.53 -15.56
C PHE A 305 7.36 -11.95 -14.98
N VAL A 306 6.25 -12.67 -15.11
CA VAL A 306 6.17 -14.08 -14.67
C VAL A 306 7.23 -14.93 -15.37
N SER A 307 7.48 -14.72 -16.66
CA SER A 307 8.49 -15.47 -17.42
C SER A 307 9.94 -15.14 -17.00
N SER A 308 10.21 -13.93 -16.52
CA SER A 308 11.55 -13.50 -16.08
C SER A 308 11.95 -14.05 -14.72
N LEU A 309 11.01 -14.60 -13.94
CA LEU A 309 11.27 -15.12 -12.60
C LEU A 309 11.84 -16.54 -12.60
N GLN A 310 12.56 -16.88 -11.54
CA GLN A 310 13.01 -18.24 -11.24
C GLN A 310 11.81 -19.17 -10.97
N PRO A 311 11.92 -20.48 -11.25
CA PRO A 311 10.79 -21.41 -11.16
C PRO A 311 10.01 -21.38 -9.84
N ALA A 312 10.70 -21.18 -8.71
CA ALA A 312 10.09 -21.12 -7.38
C ALA A 312 9.17 -19.89 -7.17
N ALA A 313 9.39 -18.80 -7.92
CA ALA A 313 8.64 -17.54 -7.80
C ALA A 313 7.51 -17.40 -8.83
N ARG A 314 7.58 -18.13 -9.95
CA ARG A 314 6.62 -18.04 -11.07
C ARG A 314 5.19 -18.29 -10.64
N ALA A 315 4.93 -19.32 -9.83
CA ALA A 315 3.57 -19.66 -9.44
C ALA A 315 2.88 -18.57 -8.61
N ASN A 316 3.62 -17.85 -7.76
CA ASN A 316 3.04 -16.76 -6.98
C ASN A 316 2.67 -15.56 -7.86
N ALA A 317 3.61 -15.14 -8.72
CA ALA A 317 3.38 -14.07 -9.69
C ALA A 317 2.24 -14.41 -10.65
N ALA A 318 2.20 -15.65 -11.15
CA ALA A 318 1.18 -16.12 -12.07
C ALA A 318 -0.20 -16.11 -11.42
N ALA A 319 -0.33 -16.67 -10.21
CA ALA A 319 -1.58 -16.68 -9.47
C ALA A 319 -2.12 -15.26 -9.21
N ALA A 320 -1.25 -14.26 -9.01
CA ALA A 320 -1.66 -12.87 -8.85
C ALA A 320 -2.04 -12.16 -10.17
N THR A 321 -1.59 -12.67 -11.31
CA THR A 321 -1.89 -12.15 -12.65
C THR A 321 -3.24 -12.65 -13.18
N VAL A 322 -3.58 -13.91 -12.85
CA VAL A 322 -4.78 -14.62 -13.33
C VAL A 322 -6.09 -13.82 -13.17
N PRO A 323 -6.40 -13.16 -12.04
CA PRO A 323 -7.66 -12.43 -11.89
C PRO A 323 -7.86 -11.32 -12.93
N SER A 324 -6.85 -10.50 -13.18
CA SER A 324 -6.91 -9.43 -14.19
C SER A 324 -6.95 -10.00 -15.61
N MET A 325 -6.21 -11.07 -15.88
CA MET A 325 -6.22 -11.73 -17.19
C MET A 325 -7.60 -12.34 -17.50
N SER A 326 -8.19 -13.08 -16.54
CA SER A 326 -9.53 -13.68 -16.66
C SER A 326 -10.65 -12.66 -16.74
N ALA A 327 -10.47 -11.48 -16.16
CA ALA A 327 -11.42 -10.38 -16.33
C ALA A 327 -11.63 -10.07 -17.83
N ASN A 328 -10.54 -10.10 -18.61
CA ASN A 328 -10.54 -9.78 -20.03
C ASN A 328 -10.79 -11.00 -20.93
N ASN A 329 -10.14 -12.14 -20.68
CA ASN A 329 -10.15 -13.28 -21.58
C ASN A 329 -9.96 -14.64 -20.86
N ILE A 330 -11.05 -15.25 -20.40
CA ILE A 330 -11.03 -16.54 -19.68
C ILE A 330 -10.37 -17.66 -20.51
N GLU A 331 -10.65 -17.76 -21.81
CA GLU A 331 -10.09 -18.81 -22.68
C GLU A 331 -8.59 -18.61 -22.92
N GLY A 332 -8.15 -17.35 -23.06
CA GLY A 332 -6.74 -16.98 -23.11
C GLY A 332 -6.03 -17.31 -21.80
N THR A 333 -6.64 -16.97 -20.65
CA THR A 333 -6.09 -17.31 -19.34
C THR A 333 -5.98 -18.81 -19.16
N ALA A 334 -6.99 -19.60 -19.55
CA ALA A 334 -6.95 -21.06 -19.47
C ALA A 334 -5.73 -21.62 -20.22
N ARG A 335 -5.49 -21.16 -21.46
CA ARG A 335 -4.31 -21.59 -22.25
C ARG A 335 -2.99 -21.18 -21.58
N TRP A 336 -2.90 -19.95 -21.07
CA TRP A 336 -1.71 -19.47 -20.39
C TRP A 336 -1.43 -20.23 -19.10
N VAL A 337 -2.46 -20.47 -18.26
CA VAL A 337 -2.30 -21.28 -17.06
C VAL A 337 -1.85 -22.68 -17.43
N SER A 338 -2.45 -23.35 -18.43
CA SER A 338 -1.99 -24.67 -18.88
C SER A 338 -0.52 -24.68 -19.32
N SER A 339 -0.01 -23.59 -19.91
CA SER A 339 1.40 -23.49 -20.29
C SER A 339 2.37 -23.48 -19.11
N LEU A 340 1.89 -23.21 -17.89
CA LEU A 340 2.66 -23.22 -16.65
C LEU A 340 2.71 -24.59 -15.96
N ALA A 341 2.07 -25.61 -16.53
CA ALA A 341 2.08 -26.97 -16.00
C ALA A 341 3.51 -27.48 -15.75
N GLY A 342 3.73 -28.12 -14.61
CA GLY A 342 5.07 -28.57 -14.17
C GLY A 342 5.90 -27.52 -13.43
N THR A 343 5.43 -26.27 -13.33
CA THR A 343 6.07 -25.26 -12.48
C THR A 343 5.87 -25.61 -10.99
N PRO A 344 6.88 -25.48 -10.12
CA PRO A 344 6.70 -25.62 -8.68
C PRO A 344 5.56 -24.71 -8.17
N GLY A 345 4.59 -25.29 -7.46
CA GLY A 345 3.42 -24.55 -6.96
C GLY A 345 2.31 -24.32 -8.00
N TYR A 346 2.30 -25.05 -9.11
CA TYR A 346 1.29 -24.96 -10.17
C TYR A 346 -0.17 -25.00 -9.67
N ASP A 347 -0.48 -25.86 -8.69
CA ASP A 347 -1.82 -25.98 -8.10
C ASP A 347 -2.35 -24.63 -7.55
N ARG A 348 -1.47 -23.72 -7.12
CA ARG A 348 -1.86 -22.35 -6.70
C ARG A 348 -2.40 -21.53 -7.87
N VAL A 349 -1.78 -21.66 -9.05
CA VAL A 349 -2.20 -20.96 -10.27
C VAL A 349 -3.54 -21.50 -10.73
N VAL A 350 -3.71 -22.83 -10.67
CA VAL A 350 -4.98 -23.51 -10.95
C VAL A 350 -6.07 -23.03 -10.00
N GLU A 351 -5.80 -22.98 -8.70
CA GLU A 351 -6.75 -22.48 -7.71
C GLU A 351 -7.15 -21.02 -7.99
N SER A 352 -6.18 -20.14 -8.31
CA SER A 352 -6.48 -18.76 -8.71
C SER A 352 -7.38 -18.70 -9.95
N PHE A 353 -7.14 -19.57 -10.94
CA PHE A 353 -7.96 -19.63 -12.15
C PHE A 353 -9.38 -20.07 -11.84
N VAL A 354 -9.56 -21.12 -11.03
CA VAL A 354 -10.86 -21.60 -10.57
C VAL A 354 -11.68 -20.46 -9.96
N TRP A 355 -11.08 -19.65 -9.07
CA TRP A 355 -11.74 -18.51 -8.44
C TRP A 355 -11.92 -17.30 -9.35
N SER A 356 -11.09 -17.13 -10.38
CA SER A 356 -11.16 -15.96 -11.27
C SER A 356 -12.39 -15.95 -12.19
N CYS A 357 -13.01 -17.10 -12.43
CA CYS A 357 -14.13 -17.25 -13.34
C CYS A 357 -15.35 -17.98 -12.76
N ASP A 358 -15.36 -18.30 -11.45
CA ASP A 358 -16.42 -19.08 -10.78
C ASP A 358 -17.83 -18.49 -10.93
N HIS A 359 -17.96 -17.16 -11.02
CA HIS A 359 -19.25 -16.50 -11.22
C HIS A 359 -19.66 -16.42 -12.68
N ARG A 360 -18.70 -16.31 -13.60
CA ARG A 360 -18.92 -16.06 -15.05
C ARG A 360 -18.95 -17.34 -15.89
N ALA A 361 -18.24 -18.37 -15.44
CA ALA A 361 -18.08 -19.65 -16.12
C ALA A 361 -17.86 -20.78 -15.07
N PRO A 362 -18.86 -21.07 -14.21
CA PRO A 362 -18.72 -22.04 -13.14
C PRO A 362 -18.37 -23.46 -13.63
N GLU A 363 -18.88 -23.87 -14.80
CA GLU A 363 -18.54 -25.17 -15.41
C GLU A 363 -17.04 -25.25 -15.76
N GLN A 364 -16.48 -24.15 -16.25
CA GLN A 364 -15.06 -24.03 -16.57
C GLN A 364 -14.21 -24.10 -15.30
N SER A 365 -14.61 -23.37 -14.25
CA SER A 365 -13.97 -23.43 -12.94
C SER A 365 -13.99 -24.85 -12.37
N ALA A 366 -15.15 -25.51 -12.37
CA ALA A 366 -15.29 -26.86 -11.83
C ALA A 366 -14.43 -27.88 -12.60
N ALA A 367 -14.37 -27.77 -13.94
CA ALA A 367 -13.56 -28.66 -14.77
C ALA A 367 -12.05 -28.54 -14.49
N TRP A 368 -11.57 -27.37 -14.06
CA TRP A 368 -10.16 -27.14 -13.76
C TRP A 368 -9.68 -27.78 -12.46
N ILE A 369 -10.60 -28.04 -11.52
CA ILE A 369 -10.27 -28.64 -10.22
C ILE A 369 -9.68 -30.04 -10.39
N SER A 370 -10.08 -30.78 -11.43
CA SER A 370 -9.52 -32.10 -11.76
C SER A 370 -8.00 -32.09 -11.97
N GLY A 371 -7.42 -30.95 -12.36
CA GLY A 371 -5.98 -30.78 -12.57
C GLY A 371 -5.16 -30.47 -11.32
N VAL A 372 -5.79 -30.30 -10.15
CA VAL A 372 -5.08 -30.08 -8.87
C VAL A 372 -4.44 -31.38 -8.43
N SER A 373 -3.13 -31.34 -8.17
CA SER A 373 -2.31 -32.53 -7.89
C SER A 373 -2.47 -33.04 -6.46
N ASP A 374 -2.63 -32.15 -5.48
CA ASP A 374 -2.90 -32.55 -4.08
C ASP A 374 -4.37 -32.99 -3.88
N PRO A 375 -4.66 -34.26 -3.53
CA PRO A 375 -6.02 -34.76 -3.39
C PRO A 375 -6.82 -34.04 -2.29
N GLY A 376 -6.14 -33.58 -1.22
CA GLY A 376 -6.76 -32.85 -0.13
C GLY A 376 -7.23 -31.45 -0.56
N GLN A 377 -6.38 -30.71 -1.26
CA GLN A 377 -6.70 -29.41 -1.85
C GLN A 377 -7.77 -29.55 -2.91
N GLN A 378 -7.66 -30.54 -3.80
CA GLN A 378 -8.65 -30.84 -4.82
C GLN A 378 -10.05 -31.04 -4.20
N LEU A 379 -10.15 -31.87 -3.16
CA LEU A 379 -11.41 -32.14 -2.48
C LEU A 379 -11.99 -30.88 -1.80
N ARG A 380 -11.16 -30.09 -1.12
CA ARG A 380 -11.58 -28.82 -0.50
C ARG A 380 -12.07 -27.83 -1.56
N LEU A 381 -11.37 -27.73 -2.68
CA LEU A 381 -11.69 -26.81 -3.76
C LEU A 381 -13.02 -27.20 -4.43
N TYR A 382 -13.24 -28.49 -4.72
CA TYR A 382 -14.54 -28.99 -5.19
C TYR A 382 -15.66 -28.62 -4.23
N HIS A 383 -15.52 -28.93 -2.93
CA HIS A 383 -16.56 -28.64 -1.95
C HIS A 383 -16.89 -27.15 -1.82
N ARG A 384 -15.88 -26.28 -1.88
CA ARG A 384 -16.09 -24.84 -1.76
C ARG A 384 -16.69 -24.26 -3.04
N MET A 385 -16.10 -24.55 -4.20
CA MET A 385 -16.53 -24.00 -5.49
C MET A 385 -17.95 -24.47 -5.85
N LEU A 386 -18.21 -25.78 -5.78
CA LEU A 386 -19.55 -26.31 -6.07
C LEU A 386 -20.59 -25.86 -5.05
N GLY A 387 -20.19 -25.66 -3.78
CA GLY A 387 -21.06 -25.09 -2.76
C GLY A 387 -21.48 -23.64 -3.06
N GLU A 388 -20.56 -22.78 -3.50
CA GLU A 388 -20.89 -21.41 -3.91
C GLU A 388 -21.68 -21.36 -5.22
N TRP A 389 -21.45 -22.30 -6.15
CA TRP A 389 -22.26 -22.44 -7.35
C TRP A 389 -23.68 -22.92 -7.02
N GLN A 390 -23.83 -23.89 -6.12
CA GLN A 390 -25.13 -24.47 -5.72
C GLN A 390 -26.07 -23.43 -5.11
N LYS A 391 -25.54 -22.46 -4.34
CA LYS A 391 -26.33 -21.34 -3.80
C LYS A 391 -27.01 -20.51 -4.89
N ARG A 392 -26.42 -20.48 -6.09
CA ARG A 392 -26.91 -19.72 -7.25
C ARG A 392 -27.74 -20.59 -8.19
N ASP A 393 -27.31 -21.84 -8.41
CA ASP A 393 -27.95 -22.79 -9.32
C ASP A 393 -27.69 -24.26 -8.89
N ASP A 394 -28.56 -24.81 -8.04
CA ASP A 394 -28.48 -26.19 -7.56
C ASP A 394 -28.69 -27.22 -8.69
N ALA A 395 -29.54 -26.91 -9.67
CA ALA A 395 -29.83 -27.82 -10.77
C ALA A 395 -28.60 -27.99 -11.68
N ALA A 396 -27.93 -26.89 -12.03
CA ALA A 396 -26.72 -26.92 -12.84
C ALA A 396 -25.58 -27.70 -12.17
N VAL A 397 -25.39 -27.52 -10.85
CA VAL A 397 -24.39 -28.28 -10.08
C VAL A 397 -24.69 -29.79 -10.11
N ARG A 398 -25.94 -30.21 -9.89
CA ARG A 398 -26.32 -31.62 -9.94
C ARG A 398 -26.05 -32.23 -11.32
N THR A 399 -26.42 -31.53 -12.39
CA THR A 399 -26.17 -31.96 -13.76
C THR A 399 -24.66 -32.08 -14.01
N TRP A 400 -23.88 -31.06 -13.68
CA TRP A 400 -22.43 -31.07 -13.90
C TRP A 400 -21.75 -32.21 -13.14
N VAL A 401 -22.10 -32.43 -11.87
CA VAL A 401 -21.54 -33.51 -11.05
C VAL A 401 -21.94 -34.91 -11.56
N ALA A 402 -23.13 -35.06 -12.14
CA ALA A 402 -23.57 -36.32 -12.75
C ALA A 402 -22.85 -36.61 -14.08
N GLU A 403 -22.48 -35.57 -14.83
CA GLU A 403 -21.84 -35.68 -16.15
C GLU A 403 -20.31 -35.76 -16.08
N ASN A 404 -19.69 -35.47 -14.94
CA ASN A 404 -18.22 -35.39 -14.80
C ASN A 404 -17.68 -36.37 -13.73
N GLU A 405 -16.43 -36.79 -13.92
CA GLU A 405 -15.71 -37.58 -12.92
C GLU A 405 -15.29 -36.69 -11.74
N VAL A 406 -15.83 -36.98 -10.56
CA VAL A 406 -15.50 -36.29 -9.30
C VAL A 406 -15.30 -37.31 -8.18
N PRO A 407 -14.59 -36.93 -7.09
CA PRO A 407 -14.48 -37.80 -5.91
C PRO A 407 -15.85 -38.20 -5.36
N GLU A 408 -15.98 -39.43 -4.87
CA GLU A 408 -17.27 -39.97 -4.41
C GLU A 408 -17.90 -39.15 -3.28
N THR A 409 -17.08 -38.55 -2.41
CA THR A 409 -17.52 -37.63 -1.36
C THR A 409 -18.16 -36.36 -1.92
N VAL A 410 -17.68 -35.86 -3.07
CA VAL A 410 -18.25 -34.72 -3.80
C VAL A 410 -19.57 -35.14 -4.44
N ARG A 411 -19.58 -36.28 -5.14
CA ARG A 411 -20.79 -36.84 -5.77
C ARG A 411 -21.93 -37.01 -4.78
N ARG A 412 -21.68 -37.68 -3.65
CA ARG A 412 -22.69 -37.91 -2.60
C ARG A 412 -23.27 -36.61 -2.03
N ARG A 413 -22.49 -35.54 -1.95
CA ARG A 413 -22.95 -34.25 -1.40
C ARG A 413 -23.78 -33.45 -2.40
N PHE A 414 -23.36 -33.42 -3.66
CA PHE A 414 -23.92 -32.50 -4.66
C PHE A 414 -24.85 -33.17 -5.68
N ALA A 415 -24.84 -34.50 -5.79
CA ALA A 415 -25.75 -35.29 -6.63
C ALA A 415 -26.12 -36.61 -5.93
N PRO A 416 -26.81 -36.58 -4.77
CA PRO A 416 -27.21 -37.80 -4.07
C PRO A 416 -28.16 -38.64 -4.94
N ILE A 417 -27.90 -39.94 -5.03
CA ILE A 417 -28.83 -40.91 -5.64
C ILE A 417 -30.07 -40.95 -4.75
N ARG A 418 -31.24 -40.67 -5.34
CA ARG A 418 -32.53 -40.74 -4.64
C ARG A 418 -33.07 -42.15 -4.58
#